data_AF-A0ABD6MX90-F1
#
_entry.id   AF-A0ABD6MX90-F1
#
_cell.length_a   1.000
_cell.length_b   1.000
_cell.length_c   1.000
_cell.angle_alpha   90.00
_cell.angle_beta   90.00
_cell.angle_gamma   90.00
#
_symmetry.space_group_name_H-M   'P 1'
#
loop_
_entity.id
_entity.type
_entity.pdbx_description
1 polymer ?
#
loop_
_entity_poly.entity_id
_entity_poly.type
_entity_poly.pdbx_seq_one_letter_code
_entity_poly.pdbx_strand_id
1 'polypeptide(L)'
;MTSSKHHRPRVKFKAALAFRFPNTDESYRTTVKLEGSGLINTWLLDFRVAYTPLQAHLIAASLIQSIIHLILPKGLDDRSTELNDRVGIWTTLIVPSMPKSKIGAEEIQWRGFGEAFVASGAFLDPEPAVEFKDKEKAIYDLTVRPCGESIMLKFGWVEWVLSPAEAEWLADQLWTAAFLAAKQPAHC
;
A
#
# COMPACT_ATOMS: atom_id res chain seq x y z
N MET A 1 -41.08 -0.60 23.30
CA MET A 1 -40.94 0.11 22.01
C MET A 1 -39.47 0.12 21.62
N THR A 2 -39.22 -0.13 20.35
CA THR A 2 -37.98 -0.47 19.62
C THR A 2 -36.66 0.16 20.11
N SER A 3 -35.73 -0.72 20.52
CA SER A 3 -34.30 -0.42 20.59
C SER A 3 -33.79 -0.12 19.17
N SER A 4 -33.46 1.14 18.91
CA SER A 4 -32.73 1.58 17.73
C SER A 4 -31.30 1.04 17.80
N LYS A 5 -31.06 -0.15 17.24
CA LYS A 5 -29.70 -0.57 16.89
C LYS A 5 -29.21 0.39 15.80
N HIS A 6 -28.44 1.40 16.17
CA HIS A 6 -27.71 2.23 15.22
C HIS A 6 -26.72 1.34 14.45
N HIS A 7 -27.16 0.75 13.35
CA HIS A 7 -26.28 0.19 12.33
C HIS A 7 -25.52 1.36 11.71
N ARG A 8 -24.36 1.69 12.29
CA ARG A 8 -23.44 2.62 11.65
C ARG A 8 -23.00 1.99 10.32
N PRO A 9 -23.08 2.73 9.20
CA PRO A 9 -22.78 2.18 7.89
C PRO A 9 -21.31 1.73 7.83
N ARG A 10 -21.06 0.49 7.41
CA ARG A 10 -19.71 0.03 7.08
C ARG A 10 -19.24 0.82 5.86
N VAL A 11 -18.18 1.60 6.02
CA VAL A 11 -17.61 2.41 4.94
C VAL A 11 -17.09 1.46 3.86
N LYS A 12 -17.61 1.60 2.64
CA LYS A 12 -17.14 0.86 1.46
C LYS A 12 -16.33 1.82 0.59
N PHE A 13 -15.17 1.37 0.14
CA PHE A 13 -14.33 2.11 -0.80
C PHE A 13 -13.90 1.19 -1.93
N LYS A 14 -13.91 1.71 -3.16
CA LYS A 14 -13.40 1.01 -4.34
C LYS A 14 -12.90 2.04 -5.35
N ALA A 15 -11.67 1.89 -5.79
CA ALA A 15 -11.07 2.66 -6.87
C ALA A 15 -10.48 1.69 -7.90
N ALA A 16 -10.54 2.05 -9.18
CA ALA A 16 -9.95 1.24 -10.25
C ALA A 16 -9.40 2.15 -11.34
N LEU A 17 -8.26 1.77 -11.90
CA LEU A 17 -7.60 2.44 -13.01
C LEU A 17 -6.94 1.39 -13.91
N ALA A 18 -6.83 1.68 -15.21
CA ALA A 18 -6.06 0.84 -16.12
C ALA A 18 -4.59 1.26 -16.07
N PHE A 19 -3.71 0.32 -15.75
CA PHE A 19 -2.26 0.49 -15.82
C PHE A 19 -1.75 -0.11 -17.12
N ARG A 20 -0.55 0.28 -17.56
CA ARG A 20 0.07 -0.26 -18.78
C ARG A 20 1.16 -1.27 -18.44
N PHE A 21 1.27 -2.31 -19.27
CA PHE A 21 2.45 -3.15 -19.25
C PHE A 21 3.64 -2.38 -19.87
N PRO A 22 4.83 -2.40 -19.23
CA PRO A 22 5.98 -1.68 -19.74
C PRO A 22 6.32 -2.07 -21.18
N ASN A 23 6.66 -1.06 -22.00
CA ASN A 23 7.08 -1.24 -23.40
C ASN A 23 6.02 -1.93 -24.29
N THR A 24 4.74 -1.87 -23.93
CA THR A 24 3.63 -2.38 -24.74
C THR A 24 2.47 -1.38 -24.76
N ASP A 25 1.52 -1.56 -25.68
CA ASP A 25 0.24 -0.85 -25.68
C ASP A 25 -0.83 -1.57 -24.84
N GLU A 26 -0.50 -2.71 -24.24
CA GLU A 26 -1.43 -3.49 -23.43
C GLU A 26 -1.65 -2.85 -22.06
N SER A 27 -2.90 -2.90 -21.60
CA SER A 27 -3.28 -2.39 -20.29
C SER A 27 -3.95 -3.46 -19.44
N TYR A 28 -3.71 -3.42 -18.14
CA TYR A 28 -4.37 -4.27 -17.16
C TYR A 28 -5.15 -3.44 -16.16
N ARG A 29 -6.21 -4.03 -15.60
CA ARG A 29 -6.99 -3.37 -14.55
C ARG A 29 -6.25 -3.48 -13.22
N THR A 30 -6.09 -2.34 -12.57
CA THR A 30 -5.70 -2.23 -11.17
C THR A 30 -6.91 -1.80 -10.34
N THR A 31 -7.11 -2.40 -9.17
CA THR A 31 -8.23 -2.07 -8.28
C THR A 31 -7.77 -2.05 -6.83
N VAL A 32 -8.20 -1.06 -6.07
CA VAL A 32 -8.07 -1.01 -4.61
C VAL A 32 -9.47 -1.01 -4.01
N LYS A 33 -9.74 -1.88 -3.03
CA LYS A 33 -11.06 -2.02 -2.41
C LYS A 33 -10.93 -2.21 -0.90
N LEU A 34 -11.65 -1.39 -0.13
CA LEU A 34 -11.86 -1.61 1.30
C LEU A 34 -13.04 -2.56 1.50
N GLU A 35 -12.77 -3.72 2.08
CA GLU A 35 -13.80 -4.69 2.43
C GLU A 35 -14.45 -4.37 3.78
N GLY A 36 -15.62 -4.98 4.00
CA GLY A 36 -16.35 -4.82 5.26
C GLY A 36 -15.66 -5.42 6.48
N SER A 37 -14.53 -6.12 6.31
CA SER A 37 -13.64 -6.61 7.38
C SER A 37 -12.60 -5.57 7.83
N GLY A 38 -12.47 -4.44 7.12
CA GLY A 38 -11.40 -3.47 7.33
C GLY A 38 -10.12 -3.75 6.54
N LEU A 39 -10.06 -4.88 5.82
CA LEU A 39 -8.94 -5.23 4.94
C LEU A 39 -9.02 -4.51 3.61
N ILE A 40 -7.84 -4.13 3.10
CA ILE A 40 -7.70 -3.40 1.85
C ILE A 40 -7.16 -4.36 0.81
N ASN A 41 -7.99 -4.73 -0.15
CA ASN A 41 -7.59 -5.60 -1.24
C ASN A 41 -7.11 -4.79 -2.43
N THR A 42 -5.96 -5.16 -2.95
CA THR A 42 -5.40 -4.65 -4.19
C THR A 42 -5.32 -5.76 -5.21
N TRP A 43 -5.86 -5.50 -6.40
CA TRP A 43 -5.69 -6.34 -7.58
C TRP A 43 -4.78 -5.62 -8.56
N LEU A 44 -3.73 -6.29 -9.00
CA LEU A 44 -2.89 -5.93 -10.13
C LEU A 44 -3.12 -7.05 -11.15
N LEU A 45 -3.97 -6.81 -12.15
CA LEU A 45 -4.55 -7.86 -13.01
C LEU A 45 -5.28 -8.92 -12.15
N ASP A 46 -4.86 -10.18 -12.23
CA ASP A 46 -5.42 -11.32 -11.50
C ASP A 46 -4.69 -11.58 -10.16
N PHE A 47 -3.58 -10.90 -9.93
CA PHE A 47 -2.85 -11.00 -8.67
C PHE A 47 -3.52 -10.16 -7.59
N ARG A 48 -3.98 -10.82 -6.53
CA ARG A 48 -4.67 -10.20 -5.40
C ARG A 48 -3.80 -10.28 -4.15
N VAL A 49 -3.68 -9.15 -3.45
CA VAL A 49 -3.12 -9.09 -2.09
C VAL A 49 -4.06 -8.28 -1.23
N ALA A 50 -4.28 -8.70 0.03
CA ALA A 50 -4.92 -7.84 1.01
C ALA A 50 -3.95 -7.39 2.10
N TYR A 51 -4.18 -6.17 2.56
CA TYR A 51 -3.35 -5.49 3.52
C TYR A 51 -4.17 -5.10 4.74
N THR A 52 -3.50 -5.10 5.90
CA THR A 52 -3.94 -4.28 7.01
C THR A 52 -3.81 -2.79 6.66
N PRO A 53 -4.52 -1.89 7.33
CA PRO A 53 -4.38 -0.45 7.09
C PRO A 53 -2.95 0.06 7.29
N LEU A 54 -2.21 -0.51 8.25
CA LEU A 54 -0.80 -0.17 8.48
C LEU A 54 0.08 -0.63 7.31
N GLN A 55 -0.07 -1.87 6.85
CA GLN A 55 0.66 -2.39 5.70
C GLN A 55 0.39 -1.56 4.43
N ALA A 56 -0.87 -1.22 4.18
CA ALA A 56 -1.26 -0.36 3.05
C ALA A 56 -0.59 1.02 3.13
N HIS A 57 -0.53 1.62 4.32
CA HIS A 57 0.17 2.89 4.54
C HIS A 57 1.67 2.77 4.28
N LEU A 58 2.32 1.70 4.74
CA LEU A 58 3.75 1.47 4.56
C LEU A 58 4.11 1.25 3.08
N ILE A 59 3.28 0.51 2.32
CA ILE A 59 3.44 0.35 0.87
C ILE A 59 3.30 1.70 0.17
N ALA A 60 2.25 2.45 0.47
CA ALA A 60 2.00 3.76 -0.13
C ALA A 60 3.15 4.75 0.13
N ALA A 61 3.64 4.82 1.37
CA ALA A 61 4.81 5.62 1.71
C ALA A 61 6.05 5.18 0.91
N SER A 62 6.30 3.87 0.79
CA SER A 62 7.44 3.33 0.05
C SER A 62 7.38 3.62 -1.45
N LEU A 63 6.18 3.64 -2.05
CA LEU A 63 5.96 4.06 -3.44
C LEU A 63 6.33 5.52 -3.62
N ILE A 64 5.82 6.41 -2.76
CA ILE A 64 6.12 7.85 -2.84
C ILE A 64 7.60 8.15 -2.57
N GLN A 65 8.22 7.49 -1.59
CA GLN A 65 9.65 7.64 -1.34
C GLN A 65 10.48 7.19 -2.54
N SER A 66 10.09 6.12 -3.22
CA SER A 66 10.77 5.69 -4.45
C SER A 66 10.67 6.74 -5.57
N ILE A 67 9.51 7.41 -5.70
CA ILE A 67 9.34 8.54 -6.65
C ILE A 67 10.23 9.72 -6.25
N ILE A 68 10.25 10.10 -4.97
CA ILE A 68 11.10 11.17 -4.45
C ILE A 68 12.57 10.89 -4.79
N HIS A 69 13.05 9.67 -4.55
CA HIS A 69 14.41 9.26 -4.86
C HIS A 69 14.71 9.21 -6.37
N LEU A 70 13.71 9.00 -7.23
CA LEU A 70 13.88 9.14 -8.68
C LEU A 70 14.06 10.59 -9.14
N ILE A 71 13.35 11.54 -8.51
CA ILE A 71 13.30 12.95 -8.97
C ILE A 71 14.32 13.86 -8.29
N LEU A 72 14.75 13.54 -7.07
CA LEU A 72 15.73 14.32 -6.31
C LEU A 72 17.05 14.57 -7.08
N PRO A 73 17.67 13.55 -7.71
CA PRO A 73 18.87 13.77 -8.54
C PRO A 73 18.63 14.71 -9.73
N LYS A 74 17.37 14.90 -10.15
CA LYS A 74 16.98 15.76 -11.28
C LYS A 74 16.72 17.22 -10.85
N GLY A 75 16.93 17.59 -9.58
CA GLY A 75 16.81 18.96 -9.08
C GLY A 75 15.36 19.46 -8.90
N LEU A 76 14.38 18.57 -8.84
CA LEU A 76 12.95 18.90 -8.71
C LEU A 76 12.53 19.02 -7.23
N ASP A 77 12.97 20.10 -6.58
CA ASP A 77 12.85 20.30 -5.12
C ASP A 77 11.39 20.42 -4.65
N ASP A 78 10.59 21.29 -5.30
CA ASP A 78 9.20 21.56 -4.90
C ASP A 78 8.32 20.30 -4.90
N ARG A 79 8.43 19.48 -5.95
CA ARG A 79 7.66 18.25 -6.07
C ARG A 79 8.08 17.22 -5.03
N SER A 80 9.38 17.13 -4.73
CA SER A 80 9.88 16.21 -3.70
C SER A 80 9.41 16.62 -2.30
N THR A 81 9.33 17.93 -2.04
CA THR A 81 8.80 18.49 -0.79
C THR A 81 7.31 18.20 -0.65
N GLU A 82 6.51 18.47 -1.69
CA GLU A 82 5.07 18.16 -1.70
C GLU A 82 4.79 16.67 -1.43
N LEU A 83 5.57 15.79 -2.07
CA LEU A 83 5.45 14.35 -1.90
C LEU A 83 5.78 13.92 -0.46
N ASN A 84 6.84 14.48 0.13
CA ASN A 84 7.21 14.21 1.52
C ASN A 84 6.15 14.71 2.51
N ASP A 85 5.63 15.91 2.29
CA ASP A 85 4.55 16.47 3.11
C ASP A 85 3.32 15.58 3.07
N ARG A 86 2.95 15.07 1.89
CA ARG A 86 1.83 14.13 1.74
C ARG A 86 2.04 12.84 2.53
N VAL A 87 3.26 12.28 2.53
CA VAL A 87 3.60 11.12 3.38
C VAL A 87 3.40 11.46 4.85
N GLY A 88 3.89 12.62 5.30
CA GLY A 88 3.73 13.09 6.68
C GLY A 88 2.25 13.24 7.08
N ILE A 89 1.45 13.91 6.26
CA ILE A 89 0.02 14.13 6.48
C ILE A 89 -0.70 12.80 6.65
N TRP A 90 -0.52 11.86 5.72
CA TRP A 90 -1.18 10.56 5.80
C TRP A 90 -0.70 9.73 7.00
N THR A 91 0.57 9.81 7.35
CA THR A 91 1.12 9.17 8.56
C THR A 91 0.38 9.66 9.81
N THR A 92 0.22 10.98 9.97
CA THR A 92 -0.50 11.58 11.10
C THR A 92 -1.98 11.22 11.12
N LEU A 93 -2.63 11.06 9.96
CA LEU A 93 -4.04 10.70 9.88
C LEU A 93 -4.31 9.21 10.18
N ILE A 94 -3.38 8.33 9.84
CA ILE A 94 -3.58 6.87 9.86
C ILE A 94 -3.00 6.24 11.13
N VAL A 95 -1.70 6.46 11.40
CA VAL A 95 -0.94 5.71 12.41
C VAL A 95 -1.53 5.85 13.83
N PRO A 96 -1.95 7.05 14.30
CA PRO A 96 -2.49 7.19 15.66
C PRO A 96 -3.79 6.41 15.90
N SER A 97 -4.54 6.09 14.83
CA SER A 97 -5.80 5.36 14.91
C SER A 97 -5.62 3.85 14.86
N MET A 98 -4.38 3.35 14.69
CA MET A 98 -4.12 1.92 14.59
C MET A 98 -4.00 1.27 15.97
N PRO A 99 -4.55 0.04 16.14
CA PRO A 99 -4.19 -0.79 17.28
C PRO A 99 -2.67 -0.88 17.35
N LYS A 100 -2.09 -0.84 18.56
CA LYS A 100 -0.66 -1.06 18.73
C LYS A 100 -0.30 -2.42 18.15
N SER A 101 0.24 -2.42 16.94
CA SER A 101 0.82 -3.60 16.31
C SER A 101 1.85 -4.20 17.27
N LYS A 102 2.05 -5.52 17.20
CA LYS A 102 3.22 -6.12 17.82
C LYS A 102 4.44 -5.59 17.06
N ILE A 103 5.03 -4.53 17.62
CA ILE A 103 6.24 -3.86 17.13
C ILE A 103 7.23 -4.93 16.64
N GLY A 104 7.60 -4.87 15.35
CA GLY A 104 8.53 -5.79 14.69
C GLY A 104 7.93 -6.80 13.69
N ALA A 105 6.59 -6.95 13.63
CA ALA A 105 5.95 -7.91 12.70
C ALA A 105 5.69 -7.35 11.28
N GLU A 106 5.70 -6.04 11.11
CA GLU A 106 5.26 -5.34 9.90
C GLU A 106 6.15 -4.10 9.63
N GLU A 107 7.47 -4.30 9.56
CA GLU A 107 8.42 -3.21 9.32
C GLU A 107 8.94 -3.24 7.88
N ILE A 108 8.90 -2.08 7.21
CA ILE A 108 9.63 -1.86 5.96
C ILE A 108 10.85 -1.03 6.28
N GLN A 109 12.03 -1.54 5.92
CA GLN A 109 13.29 -0.82 6.02
C GLN A 109 13.57 -0.11 4.69
N TRP A 110 14.03 1.15 4.78
CA TRP A 110 14.47 1.94 3.63
C TRP A 110 15.99 2.06 3.62
N ARG A 111 16.62 1.87 2.46
CA ARG A 111 18.08 1.98 2.28
C ARG A 111 18.39 2.60 0.91
N GLY A 112 19.56 3.23 0.80
CA GLY A 112 20.05 3.79 -0.46
C GLY A 112 19.39 5.11 -0.86
N PHE A 113 19.71 5.57 -2.07
CA PHE A 113 19.23 6.81 -2.68
C PHE A 113 19.26 6.70 -4.21
N GLY A 114 18.49 7.53 -4.91
CA GLY A 114 18.47 7.50 -6.37
C GLY A 114 17.98 6.15 -6.87
N GLU A 115 18.59 5.66 -7.96
CA GLU A 115 18.31 4.32 -8.49
C GLU A 115 18.67 3.18 -7.53
N ALA A 116 19.53 3.43 -6.53
CA ALA A 116 19.92 2.44 -5.52
C ALA A 116 18.96 2.41 -4.31
N PHE A 117 17.90 3.24 -4.29
CA PHE A 117 16.90 3.21 -3.23
C PHE A 117 16.16 1.87 -3.22
N VAL A 118 15.98 1.29 -2.03
CA VAL A 118 15.17 0.10 -1.83
C VAL A 118 14.41 0.23 -0.52
N ALA A 119 13.10 0.05 -0.60
CA ALA A 119 12.23 -0.19 0.53
C ALA A 119 11.87 -1.68 0.57
N SER A 120 12.25 -2.40 1.61
CA SER A 120 12.02 -3.84 1.73
C SER A 120 11.53 -4.23 3.11
N GLY A 121 10.63 -5.19 3.16
CA GLY A 121 10.10 -5.73 4.41
C GLY A 121 9.41 -7.06 4.18
N ALA A 122 8.93 -7.65 5.25
CA ALA A 122 8.15 -8.88 5.20
C ALA A 122 6.84 -8.65 5.94
N PHE A 123 5.73 -9.09 5.35
CA PHE A 123 4.44 -9.12 6.02
C PHE A 123 4.16 -10.53 6.50
N LEU A 124 4.00 -10.66 7.81
CA LEU A 124 3.57 -11.89 8.45
C LEU A 124 2.06 -12.02 8.29
N ASP A 125 1.62 -13.14 7.72
CA ASP A 125 0.22 -13.54 7.66
C ASP A 125 -0.69 -12.50 6.97
N PRO A 126 -0.37 -12.06 5.73
CA PRO A 126 -1.26 -11.13 5.04
C PRO A 126 -2.58 -11.82 4.78
N GLU A 127 -3.65 -11.07 4.99
CA GLU A 127 -4.99 -11.61 4.85
C GLU A 127 -5.39 -11.71 3.36
N PRO A 128 -6.16 -12.74 2.93
CA PRO A 128 -6.60 -13.88 3.73
C PRO A 128 -5.42 -14.80 4.10
N ALA A 129 -5.35 -15.19 5.37
CA ALA A 129 -4.33 -16.09 5.89
C ALA A 129 -4.18 -17.35 5.02
N VAL A 130 -2.94 -17.67 4.64
CA VAL A 130 -2.62 -18.93 3.96
C VAL A 130 -2.30 -19.98 5.02
N GLU A 131 -3.15 -20.99 5.13
CA GLU A 131 -2.95 -22.08 6.08
C GLU A 131 -1.95 -23.12 5.52
N PHE A 132 -0.76 -23.17 6.12
CA PHE A 132 0.19 -24.26 5.88
C PHE A 132 -0.15 -25.48 6.74
N LYS A 133 0.17 -26.68 6.24
CA LYS A 133 -0.11 -27.96 6.94
C LYS A 133 0.42 -28.00 8.37
N ASP A 134 1.55 -27.34 8.60
CA ASP A 134 2.24 -27.31 9.89
C ASP A 134 1.85 -26.12 10.77
N LYS A 135 0.78 -25.39 10.40
CA LYS A 135 0.33 -24.13 11.03
C LYS A 135 1.40 -23.03 11.02
N GLU A 136 2.35 -23.13 10.09
CA GLU A 136 3.31 -22.06 9.84
C GLU A 136 2.59 -20.84 9.26
N LYS A 137 3.15 -19.65 9.52
CA LYS A 137 2.62 -18.39 9.03
C LYS A 137 3.19 -18.08 7.65
N ALA A 138 2.35 -17.60 6.75
CA ALA A 138 2.82 -17.08 5.47
C ALA A 138 3.69 -15.85 5.69
N ILE A 139 4.79 -15.75 4.93
CA ILE A 139 5.63 -14.55 4.88
C ILE A 139 5.63 -14.06 3.45
N TYR A 140 5.24 -12.80 3.25
CA TYR A 140 5.27 -12.15 1.96
C TYR A 140 6.35 -11.10 1.97
N ASP A 141 7.43 -11.37 1.24
CA ASP A 141 8.48 -10.38 1.00
C ASP A 141 7.93 -9.28 0.10
N LEU A 142 8.08 -8.04 0.55
CA LEU A 142 7.77 -6.84 -0.22
C LEU A 142 9.08 -6.15 -0.59
N THR A 143 9.17 -5.69 -1.83
CA THR A 143 10.21 -4.75 -2.24
C THR A 143 9.61 -3.67 -3.13
N VAL A 144 9.93 -2.41 -2.83
CA VAL A 144 9.65 -1.24 -3.67
C VAL A 144 10.97 -0.55 -3.98
N ARG A 145 11.26 -0.31 -5.25
CA ARG A 145 12.49 0.35 -5.67
C ARG A 145 12.35 1.01 -7.04
N PRO A 146 13.14 2.05 -7.35
CA PRO A 146 13.39 2.48 -8.70
C PRO A 146 13.86 1.36 -9.63
N CYS A 147 13.42 1.43 -10.90
CA CYS A 147 13.81 0.56 -11.99
C CYS A 147 13.85 1.37 -13.29
N GLY A 148 15.01 1.96 -13.60
CA GLY A 148 15.14 3.00 -14.62
C GLY A 148 14.28 4.21 -14.24
N GLU A 149 13.41 4.67 -15.14
CA GLU A 149 12.48 5.78 -14.87
C GLU A 149 11.14 5.34 -14.26
N SER A 150 11.02 4.06 -13.91
CA SER A 150 9.80 3.45 -13.34
C SER A 150 10.04 2.99 -11.90
N ILE A 151 8.96 2.55 -11.25
CA ILE A 151 8.97 1.98 -9.90
C ILE A 151 8.64 0.49 -10.00
N MET A 152 9.53 -0.36 -9.50
CA MET A 152 9.25 -1.78 -9.32
C MET A 152 8.60 -2.01 -7.96
N LEU A 153 7.45 -2.67 -7.97
CA LEU A 153 6.74 -3.21 -6.82
C LEU A 153 6.75 -4.74 -6.91
N LYS A 154 7.35 -5.41 -5.93
CA LYS A 154 7.52 -6.86 -5.92
C LYS A 154 6.93 -7.48 -4.66
N PHE A 155 6.16 -8.56 -4.85
CA PHE A 155 5.61 -9.42 -3.81
C PHE A 155 6.12 -10.85 -4.00
N GLY A 156 7.06 -11.27 -3.15
CA GLY A 156 7.79 -12.52 -3.28
C GLY A 156 8.48 -12.61 -4.65
N TRP A 157 7.94 -13.42 -5.55
CA TRP A 157 8.43 -13.70 -6.90
C TRP A 157 7.66 -12.98 -8.01
N VAL A 158 6.54 -12.34 -7.67
CA VAL A 158 5.71 -11.57 -8.62
C VAL A 158 6.14 -10.11 -8.60
N GLU A 159 6.36 -9.52 -9.76
CA GLU A 159 6.81 -8.14 -9.90
C GLU A 159 5.93 -7.34 -10.85
N TRP A 160 5.78 -6.05 -10.53
CA TRP A 160 5.04 -5.06 -11.28
C TRP A 160 5.93 -3.85 -11.47
N VAL A 161 5.99 -3.34 -12.69
CA VAL A 161 6.70 -2.10 -13.01
C VAL A 161 5.65 -1.04 -13.32
N LEU A 162 5.70 0.04 -12.56
CA LEU A 162 4.74 1.13 -12.54
C LEU A 162 5.43 2.41 -13.01
N SER A 163 4.78 3.19 -13.86
CA SER A 163 5.17 4.59 -14.06
C SER A 163 5.04 5.37 -12.74
N PRO A 164 5.74 6.52 -12.59
CA PRO A 164 5.57 7.37 -11.41
C PRO A 164 4.11 7.77 -11.16
N ALA A 165 3.33 8.03 -12.21
CA ALA A 165 1.91 8.39 -12.09
C ALA A 165 1.05 7.22 -11.59
N GLU A 166 1.31 5.99 -12.04
CA GLU A 166 0.60 4.79 -11.57
C GLU A 166 0.95 4.46 -10.13
N ALA A 167 2.25 4.57 -9.76
CA ALA A 167 2.72 4.38 -8.40
C ALA A 167 2.10 5.43 -7.44
N GLU A 168 2.03 6.68 -7.87
CA GLU A 168 1.39 7.75 -7.11
C GLU A 168 -0.12 7.53 -6.94
N TRP A 169 -0.83 7.20 -8.03
CA TRP A 169 -2.25 6.87 -7.95
C TRP A 169 -2.51 5.73 -6.97
N LEU A 170 -1.70 4.66 -7.03
CA LEU A 170 -1.81 3.51 -6.15
C LEU A 170 -1.60 3.91 -4.68
N ALA A 171 -0.59 4.74 -4.39
CA ALA A 171 -0.33 5.24 -3.05
C ALA A 171 -1.53 6.04 -2.50
N ASP A 172 -2.10 6.95 -3.29
CA ASP A 172 -3.26 7.75 -2.89
C ASP A 172 -4.49 6.88 -2.59
N GLN A 173 -4.75 5.85 -3.41
CA GLN A 173 -5.87 4.93 -3.17
C GLN A 173 -5.64 4.06 -1.93
N LEU A 174 -4.41 3.59 -1.70
CA LEU A 174 -4.05 2.82 -0.51
C LEU A 174 -4.19 3.64 0.77
N TRP A 175 -3.69 4.89 0.79
CA TRP A 175 -3.86 5.77 1.93
C TRP A 175 -5.31 6.14 2.21
N THR A 176 -6.09 6.43 1.15
CA THR A 176 -7.52 6.69 1.29
C THR A 176 -8.23 5.49 1.91
N ALA A 177 -7.99 4.28 1.40
CA ALA A 177 -8.57 3.06 1.94
C ALA A 177 -8.12 2.80 3.39
N ALA A 178 -6.84 3.01 3.70
CA ALA A 178 -6.27 2.85 5.04
C ALA A 178 -6.87 3.82 6.05
N PHE A 179 -7.03 5.09 5.69
CA PHE A 179 -7.67 6.08 6.53
C PHE A 179 -9.14 5.76 6.80
N LEU A 180 -9.88 5.34 5.76
CA LEU A 180 -11.27 4.94 5.91
C LEU A 180 -11.40 3.68 6.78
N ALA A 181 -10.47 2.73 6.65
CA ALA A 181 -10.40 1.55 7.50
C ALA A 181 -10.07 1.90 8.96
N ALA A 182 -9.12 2.82 9.19
CA ALA A 182 -8.72 3.30 10.52
C ALA A 182 -9.89 3.92 11.29
N LYS A 183 -10.85 4.52 10.56
CA LYS A 183 -12.04 5.16 11.13
C LYS A 183 -13.21 4.21 11.34
N GLN A 184 -13.11 2.95 10.91
CA GLN A 184 -14.15 1.97 11.22
C GLN A 184 -14.11 1.63 12.72
N PRO A 185 -15.25 1.59 13.41
CA PRO A 185 -15.27 1.13 14.79
C PRO A 185 -14.75 -0.31 14.84
N ALA A 186 -13.75 -0.56 15.69
CA ALA A 186 -13.26 -1.91 15.94
C ALA A 186 -14.45 -2.79 16.33
N HIS A 187 -14.53 -3.98 15.73
CA HIS A 187 -15.51 -4.98 16.12
C HIS A 187 -15.34 -5.29 17.62
N CYS A 188 -16.30 -4.86 18.45
CA CYS A 188 -16.51 -5.42 19.79
C CYS A 188 -17.33 -6.69 19.68
#